data_AF-A0A353T367-F1
#
_entry.id   AF-A0A353T367-F1
#
_cell.length_a   1.000
_cell.length_b   1.000
_cell.length_c   1.000
_cell.angle_alpha   90.00
_cell.angle_beta   90.00
_cell.angle_gamma   90.00
#
_symmetry.space_group_name_H-M   'P 1'
#
loop_
_entity.id
_entity.type
_entity.pdbx_description
1 polymer ?
#
loop_
_entity_poly.entity_id
_entity_poly.type
_entity_poly.pdbx_seq_one_letter_code
_entity_poly.pdbx_strand_id
1 'polypeptide(L)' 'AHLHAAGHPGRIELQFGENDYHVIFDAVDKAGYQGACGLEYNPTLGSVESLESFKRIYRKD' A
#
# COMPACT_ATOMS: atom_id res chain seq x y z
N ALA A 1 -15.08 5.96 -7.91
CA ALA A 1 -14.73 5.09 -6.77
C ALA A 1 -13.26 5.29 -6.41
N HIS A 2 -12.89 5.19 -5.14
CA HIS A 2 -11.54 5.45 -4.62
C HIS A 2 -11.13 4.37 -3.61
N LEU A 3 -9.84 4.01 -3.54
CA LEU A 3 -9.29 3.04 -2.59
C LEU A 3 -8.37 3.74 -1.60
N HIS A 4 -8.39 3.33 -0.33
CA HIS A 4 -7.41 3.74 0.67
C HIS A 4 -6.66 2.50 1.19
N ALA A 5 -5.39 2.66 1.58
CA ALA A 5 -4.55 1.59 2.08
C ALA A 5 -3.76 2.02 3.33
N ALA A 6 -3.66 1.10 4.29
CA ALA A 6 -2.89 1.23 5.53
C ALA A 6 -2.61 -0.16 6.14
N GLY A 7 -1.44 -0.37 6.73
CA GLY A 7 -1.11 -1.61 7.44
C GLY A 7 -2.05 -1.85 8.63
N HIS A 8 -2.52 -3.08 8.82
CA HIS A 8 -3.43 -3.46 9.92
C HIS A 8 -2.71 -4.40 10.91
N PRO A 9 -2.87 -4.26 12.24
CA PRO A 9 -3.82 -3.39 12.96
C PRO A 9 -3.35 -1.97 13.26
N GLY A 10 -2.06 -1.67 13.08
CA GLY A 10 -1.46 -0.42 13.57
C GLY A 10 -1.87 0.85 12.83
N ARG A 11 -2.45 0.73 11.62
CA ARG A 11 -2.68 1.84 10.69
C ARG A 11 -1.38 2.60 10.37
N ILE A 12 -0.33 1.83 10.11
CA ILE A 12 1.03 2.28 9.76
C ILE A 12 1.40 1.80 8.35
N GLU A 13 2.69 1.73 8.00
CA GLU A 13 3.14 1.32 6.67
C GLU A 13 2.59 -0.05 6.24
N LEU A 14 2.41 -0.20 4.91
CA LEU A 14 1.74 -1.35 4.31
C LEU A 14 2.53 -2.67 4.42
N GLN A 15 3.86 -2.62 4.60
CA GLN A 15 4.67 -3.82 4.81
C GLN A 15 4.54 -4.43 6.21
N PHE A 16 3.85 -3.76 7.13
CA PHE A 16 3.68 -4.24 8.50
C PHE A 16 2.26 -4.76 8.74
N GLY A 17 2.19 -5.82 9.54
CA GLY A 17 0.93 -6.42 9.96
C GLY A 17 0.52 -7.62 9.13
N GLU A 18 -0.78 -7.84 9.00
CA GLU A 18 -1.35 -9.08 8.47
C GLU A 18 -1.71 -9.03 6.98
N ASN A 19 -1.85 -7.83 6.40
CA ASN A 19 -2.22 -7.68 5.00
C ASN A 19 -0.99 -7.80 4.08
N ASP A 20 -1.03 -8.73 3.13
CA ASP A 20 -0.05 -8.76 2.04
C ASP A 20 -0.49 -7.85 0.89
N TYR A 21 0.08 -6.64 0.87
CA TYR A 21 -0.27 -5.64 -0.13
C TYR A 21 0.25 -5.95 -1.54
N HIS A 22 1.20 -6.88 -1.74
CA HIS A 22 1.58 -7.30 -3.08
C HIS A 22 0.41 -8.00 -3.77
N VAL A 23 -0.22 -8.95 -3.06
CA VAL A 23 -1.35 -9.72 -3.57
C VAL A 23 -2.58 -8.84 -3.75
N ILE A 24 -2.83 -7.93 -2.80
CA ILE A 24 -3.98 -7.02 -2.85
C ILE A 24 -3.88 -6.10 -4.07
N PHE A 25 -2.74 -5.44 -4.30
CA PHE A 25 -2.59 -4.56 -5.46
C PHE A 25 -2.61 -5.33 -6.78
N ASP A 26 -2.03 -6.53 -6.84
CA ASP A 26 -2.12 -7.37 -8.03
C ASP A 26 -3.57 -7.79 -8.35
N ALA A 27 -4.39 -8.08 -7.33
CA ALA A 27 -5.81 -8.35 -7.52
C ALA A 27 -6.59 -7.12 -8.01
N VAL A 28 -6.27 -5.93 -7.49
CA VAL A 28 -6.87 -4.66 -7.94
C VAL A 28 -6.52 -4.38 -9.41
N ASP A 29 -5.27 -4.58 -9.80
CA ASP A 29 -4.82 -4.46 -11.19
C ASP A 29 -5.57 -5.42 -12.11
N LYS A 30 -5.66 -6.71 -11.72
CA LYS A 30 -6.37 -7.76 -12.47
C LYS A 30 -7.86 -7.49 -12.61
N ALA A 31 -8.47 -6.81 -11.63
CA ALA A 31 -9.86 -6.38 -11.70
C ALA A 31 -10.08 -5.17 -12.63
N GLY A 32 -9.01 -4.55 -13.15
CA GLY A 32 -9.08 -3.45 -14.10
C GLY A 32 -9.42 -2.09 -13.47
N TYR A 33 -9.14 -1.91 -12.18
CA TYR A 33 -9.37 -0.63 -11.51
C TYR A 33 -8.37 0.43 -11.99
N GLN A 34 -8.87 1.56 -12.50
CA GLN A 34 -8.04 2.65 -13.05
C GLN A 34 -8.08 3.94 -12.21
N GLY A 35 -8.70 3.90 -11.02
CA GLY A 35 -8.77 5.05 -10.13
C GLY A 35 -7.52 5.19 -9.24
N ALA A 36 -7.49 6.23 -8.43
CA ALA A 36 -6.40 6.46 -7.49
C ALA A 36 -6.52 5.56 -6.24
N CYS A 37 -5.36 5.26 -5.60
CA CYS A 37 -5.30 4.67 -4.26
C CYS A 37 -4.52 5.59 -3.31
N GLY A 38 -5.17 6.03 -2.23
CA GLY A 38 -4.56 6.86 -1.18
C GLY A 38 -3.80 6.02 -0.16
N LEU A 39 -2.59 6.45 0.19
CA LEU A 39 -1.79 5.88 1.28
C LEU A 39 -2.16 6.60 2.58
N GLU A 40 -3.16 6.09 3.30
CA GLU A 40 -3.77 6.75 4.46
C GLU A 40 -3.37 6.07 5.78
N TYR A 41 -2.08 6.10 6.08
CA TYR A 41 -1.51 5.56 7.31
C TYR A 41 -0.66 6.60 8.05
N ASN A 42 -0.37 6.33 9.32
CA ASN A 42 0.55 7.12 10.14
C ASN A 42 1.97 6.56 9.99
N PRO A 43 2.91 7.25 9.31
CA PRO A 43 4.25 6.73 9.11
C PRO A 43 4.99 6.58 10.44
N THR A 44 5.66 5.44 10.61
CA THR A 44 6.65 5.17 11.67
C THR A 44 8.08 5.40 11.16
N LEU A 45 8.27 5.34 9.84
CA LEU A 45 9.52 5.66 9.14
C LEU A 45 9.57 7.13 8.72
N GLY A 46 10.75 7.58 8.28
CA GLY A 46 10.87 8.87 7.61
C GLY A 46 10.04 8.89 6.32
N SER A 47 9.38 10.02 6.00
CA SER A 47 8.39 10.08 4.92
C SER A 47 8.89 9.55 3.56
N VAL A 48 10.14 9.87 3.21
CA VAL A 48 10.76 9.40 1.96
C VAL A 48 10.99 7.88 2.00
N GLU A 49 11.56 7.37 3.08
CA GLU A 49 11.81 5.94 3.28
C GLU A 49 10.52 5.12 3.26
N SER A 50 9.46 5.67 3.87
CA SER A 50 8.12 5.09 3.86
C SER A 50 7.57 4.92 2.45
N LEU A 51 7.71 5.95 1.60
CA LEU A 51 7.27 5.90 0.20
C LEU A 51 8.14 4.97 -0.66
N GLU A 52 9.46 4.93 -0.43
CA GLU A 52 10.34 3.98 -1.12
C GLU A 52 9.98 2.53 -0.75
N SER A 53 9.58 2.28 0.49
CA SER A 53 9.08 0.96 0.93
C SER A 53 7.79 0.58 0.21
N PHE A 54 6.82 1.50 0.14
CA PHE A 54 5.61 1.28 -0.67
C PHE A 54 5.91 1.02 -2.15
N LYS A 55 6.84 1.78 -2.76
CA LYS A 55 7.21 1.58 -4.16
C LYS A 55 7.70 0.15 -4.42
N ARG A 56 8.44 -0.46 -3.49
CA ARG A 56 8.90 -1.86 -3.64
C ARG A 56 7.77 -2.88 -3.58
N ILE A 57 6.67 -2.56 -2.89
CA ILE A 57 5.48 -3.42 -2.84
C ILE A 57 4.72 -3.38 -4.17
N TYR A 58 4.56 -2.17 -4.74
CA TYR A 58 3.75 -1.99 -5.95
C TYR A 58 4.53 -2.21 -7.24
N ARG A 59 5.82 -1.88 -7.28
CA ARG A 59 6.64 -2.05 -8.48
C ARG A 59 6.91 -3.52 -8.74
N LYS A 60 6.40 -4.00 -9.87
CA LYS A 60 6.73 -5.29 -10.47
C LYS A 60 8.01 -5.09 -11.29
N ASP A 61 9.16 -4.95 -10.61
CA ASP A 61 10.46 -5.10 -11.26
C ASP A 61 10.77 -6.60 -11.43
#